data_AF-A0A926TCJ3-F1
#
_entry.id   AF-A0A926TCJ3-F1
#
_cell.length_a   1.000
_cell.length_b   1.000
_cell.length_c   1.000
_cell.angle_alpha   90.00
_cell.angle_beta   90.00
_cell.angle_gamma   90.00
#
_symmetry.space_group_name_H-M   'P 1'
#
loop_
_entity.id
_entity.type
_entity.pdbx_description
1 polymer ?
#
loop_
_entity_poly.entity_id
_entity_poly.type
_entity_poly.pdbx_seq_one_letter_code
_entity_poly.pdbx_strand_id
1 'polypeptide(L)'
;MVRQLVGSIATLWRYPVKSMLGEELVTSEITAHGLLGDRAYALWDVQTGRVASAKNPKKWAKLLDFHASFVDAPQAQTPTPPVKVVLPDGHSVSSEAPDIGNILSHQLGRDVQLLSSVPESASLDQYWPSVEGTAHQEAVTQLFMPPGT
;
A
#
# COMPACT_ATOMS: atom_id res chain seq x y z
N MET A 1 26.71 -20.44 -20.66
CA MET A 1 26.43 -18.98 -20.63
C MET A 1 27.41 -18.33 -19.66
N VAL A 2 28.02 -17.21 -20.04
CA VAL A 2 28.92 -16.42 -19.17
C VAL A 2 28.07 -15.51 -18.28
N ARG A 3 28.35 -15.48 -16.98
CA ARG A 3 27.71 -14.53 -16.05
C ARG A 3 28.50 -13.21 -16.08
N GLN A 4 27.81 -12.10 -16.29
CA GLN A 4 28.38 -10.75 -16.25
C GLN A 4 27.79 -9.98 -15.06
N LEU A 5 28.64 -9.32 -14.28
CA LEU A 5 28.20 -8.38 -13.24
C LEU A 5 27.69 -7.09 -13.90
N VAL A 6 26.46 -6.69 -13.59
CA VAL A 6 25.82 -5.47 -14.16
C VAL A 6 25.59 -4.36 -13.13
N GLY A 7 25.87 -4.61 -11.85
CA GLY A 7 25.74 -3.63 -10.78
C GLY A 7 25.59 -4.27 -9.40
N SER A 8 25.37 -3.43 -8.40
CA SER A 8 25.06 -3.79 -7.02
C SER A 8 23.78 -3.08 -6.56
N ILE A 9 23.07 -3.68 -5.62
CA ILE A 9 21.90 -3.05 -4.99
C ILE A 9 22.40 -1.91 -4.09
N ALA A 10 21.92 -0.69 -4.33
CA ALA A 10 22.27 0.47 -3.52
C ALA A 10 21.40 0.56 -2.25
N THR A 11 20.09 0.43 -2.41
CA THR A 11 19.09 0.47 -1.33
C THR A 11 17.97 -0.51 -1.63
N LEU A 12 17.35 -1.07 -0.59
CA LEU A 12 16.18 -1.93 -0.71
C LEU A 12 15.02 -1.30 0.07
N TRP A 13 13.84 -1.28 -0.51
CA TRP A 13 12.66 -0.67 0.10
C TRP A 13 11.48 -1.62 0.07
N ARG A 14 10.68 -1.59 1.13
CA ARG A 14 9.40 -2.28 1.23
C ARG A 14 8.31 -1.29 1.59
N TYR A 15 7.11 -1.48 1.06
CA TYR A 15 5.97 -0.62 1.30
C TYR A 15 4.85 -1.44 1.95
N PRO A 16 4.84 -1.59 3.29
CA PRO A 16 3.93 -2.51 3.98
C PRO A 16 2.44 -2.20 3.74
N VAL A 17 2.09 -0.91 3.68
CA VAL A 17 0.72 -0.44 3.42
C VAL A 17 0.65 0.20 2.04
N LYS A 18 -0.31 -0.25 1.22
CA LYS A 18 -0.53 0.27 -0.12
C LYS A 18 -0.70 1.80 -0.15
N SER A 19 0.09 2.45 -1.00
CA SER A 19 0.11 3.91 -1.23
C SER A 19 0.70 4.76 -0.09
N MET A 20 1.21 4.16 0.98
CA MET A 20 2.00 4.87 1.99
C MET A 20 3.49 4.82 1.65
N LEU A 21 4.28 5.69 2.25
CA LEU A 21 5.75 5.57 2.28
C LEU A 21 6.15 4.31 3.04
N GLY A 22 7.32 3.78 2.69
CA GLY A 22 7.80 2.49 3.15
C GLY A 22 9.06 2.59 4.00
N GLU A 23 9.62 1.44 4.30
CA GLU A 23 10.83 1.25 5.10
C GLU A 23 12.02 0.86 4.23
N GLU A 24 13.20 1.33 4.60
CA GLU A 24 14.46 0.88 4.02
C GLU A 24 14.93 -0.41 4.71
N LEU A 25 15.41 -1.37 3.93
CA LEU A 25 15.80 -2.70 4.37
C LEU A 25 17.27 -2.99 4.07
N VAL A 26 17.89 -3.79 4.92
CA VAL A 26 19.21 -4.38 4.65
C VAL A 26 19.07 -5.66 3.81
N THR A 27 18.04 -6.45 4.06
CA THR A 27 17.78 -7.73 3.37
C THR A 27 16.28 -8.02 3.30
N SER A 28 15.85 -8.79 2.31
CA SER A 28 14.49 -9.32 2.24
C SER A 28 14.47 -10.64 1.47
N GLU A 29 13.52 -11.50 1.82
CA GLU A 29 13.16 -12.65 0.99
C GLU A 29 12.37 -12.16 -0.24
N ILE A 30 12.62 -12.80 -1.40
CA ILE A 30 11.87 -12.61 -2.64
C ILE A 30 10.97 -13.83 -2.82
N THR A 31 9.67 -13.57 -2.95
CA THR A 31 8.62 -14.56 -3.19
C THR A 31 8.12 -14.46 -4.64
N ALA A 32 7.21 -15.36 -5.03
CA ALA A 32 6.51 -15.26 -6.32
C ALA A 32 5.70 -13.95 -6.48
N HIS A 33 5.35 -13.28 -5.38
CA HIS A 33 4.56 -12.05 -5.36
C HIS A 33 5.42 -10.78 -5.12
N GLY A 34 6.75 -10.92 -5.07
CA GLY A 34 7.68 -9.83 -4.77
C GLY A 34 8.32 -9.96 -3.39
N LEU A 35 8.76 -8.85 -2.79
CA LEU A 35 9.38 -8.88 -1.47
C LEU A 35 8.37 -9.36 -0.42
N LEU A 36 8.81 -10.26 0.45
CA LEU A 36 7.97 -10.74 1.55
C LEU A 36 7.45 -9.56 2.41
N GLY A 37 6.14 -9.49 2.64
CA GLY A 37 5.49 -8.43 3.41
C GLY A 37 5.23 -7.12 2.64
N ASP A 38 5.66 -7.02 1.39
CA ASP A 38 5.37 -5.84 0.57
C ASP A 38 3.88 -5.77 0.19
N ARG A 39 3.27 -4.60 0.40
CA ARG A 39 1.82 -4.37 0.27
C ARG A 39 0.95 -5.41 1.01
N ALA A 40 1.43 -5.94 2.14
CA ALA A 40 0.65 -6.86 2.97
C ALA A 40 -0.62 -6.24 3.57
N TYR A 41 -0.66 -4.90 3.64
CA TYR A 41 -1.80 -4.13 4.11
C TYR A 41 -2.32 -3.16 3.05
N ALA A 42 -3.61 -2.84 3.13
CA ALA A 42 -4.24 -1.79 2.34
C ALA A 42 -5.37 -1.11 3.10
N LEU A 43 -5.73 0.12 2.71
CA LEU A 43 -6.94 0.75 3.21
C LEU A 43 -8.11 0.46 2.29
N TRP A 44 -9.26 0.21 2.89
CA TRP A 44 -10.55 -0.02 2.24
C TRP A 44 -11.43 1.22 2.40
N ASP A 45 -11.88 1.80 1.29
CA ASP A 45 -12.86 2.88 1.27
C ASP A 45 -14.25 2.32 1.56
N VAL A 46 -14.74 2.53 2.78
CA VAL A 46 -16.02 1.98 3.26
C VAL A 46 -17.18 2.44 2.38
N GLN A 47 -17.12 3.65 1.85
CA GLN A 47 -18.22 4.22 1.06
C GLN A 47 -18.32 3.63 -0.35
N THR A 48 -17.20 3.24 -0.96
CA THR A 48 -17.19 2.72 -2.33
C THR A 48 -17.03 1.21 -2.41
N GLY A 49 -16.63 0.56 -1.33
CA GLY A 49 -16.28 -0.85 -1.35
C GLY A 49 -15.08 -1.12 -2.27
N ARG A 50 -14.05 -0.27 -2.20
CA ARG A 50 -12.85 -0.37 -3.04
C ARG A 50 -11.60 -0.09 -2.22
N VAL A 51 -10.47 -0.62 -2.68
CA VAL A 51 -9.16 -0.33 -2.09
C VAL A 51 -8.77 1.12 -2.37
N ALA A 52 -8.39 1.85 -1.32
CA ALA A 52 -7.83 3.19 -1.41
C ALA A 52 -6.47 3.14 -2.11
N SER A 53 -6.28 4.03 -3.08
CA SER A 53 -5.13 3.97 -3.99
C SER A 53 -4.75 5.35 -4.50
N ALA A 54 -3.46 5.70 -4.39
CA ALA A 54 -2.92 6.94 -4.95
C ALA A 54 -3.04 7.02 -6.49
N LYS A 55 -3.48 5.96 -7.18
CA LYS A 55 -3.92 6.02 -8.59
C LYS A 55 -5.12 6.94 -8.80
N ASN A 56 -5.85 7.30 -7.74
CA ASN A 56 -6.79 8.41 -7.74
C ASN A 56 -6.27 9.49 -6.77
N PRO A 57 -5.32 10.34 -7.20
CA PRO A 57 -4.67 11.31 -6.31
C PRO A 57 -5.65 12.37 -5.79
N LYS A 58 -6.72 12.67 -6.55
CA LYS A 58 -7.79 13.59 -6.10
C LYS A 58 -8.43 13.13 -4.79
N LYS A 59 -8.49 11.81 -4.54
CA LYS A 59 -9.07 11.23 -3.33
C LYS A 59 -8.00 10.80 -2.32
N TRP A 60 -6.85 10.30 -2.79
CA TRP A 60 -5.92 9.53 -1.96
C TRP A 60 -4.48 10.03 -1.96
N ALA A 61 -4.18 11.21 -2.50
CA ALA A 61 -2.81 11.75 -2.50
C ALA A 61 -2.23 11.84 -1.08
N LYS A 62 -3.05 12.17 -0.08
CA LYS A 62 -2.63 12.27 1.33
C LYS A 62 -2.03 10.98 1.88
N LEU A 63 -2.31 9.80 1.30
CA LEU A 63 -1.67 8.55 1.72
C LEU A 63 -0.15 8.59 1.59
N LEU A 64 0.38 9.39 0.66
CA LEU A 64 1.82 9.57 0.45
C LEU A 64 2.49 10.38 1.58
N ASP A 65 1.71 10.97 2.50
CA ASP A 65 2.22 11.67 3.69
C ASP A 65 2.34 10.74 4.90
N PHE A 66 1.88 9.49 4.79
CA PHE A 66 1.97 8.49 5.85
C PHE A 66 3.18 7.60 5.58
N HIS A 67 3.83 7.13 6.64
CA HIS A 67 4.93 6.18 6.56
C HIS A 67 4.58 4.91 7.32
N ALA A 68 4.73 3.75 6.70
CA ALA A 68 4.48 2.45 7.31
C ALA A 68 5.75 1.61 7.36
N SER A 69 6.00 1.00 8.51
CA SER A 69 7.06 0.01 8.72
C SER A 69 6.52 -1.16 9.54
N PHE A 70 7.04 -2.37 9.33
CA PHE A 70 6.71 -3.47 10.23
C PHE A 70 7.30 -3.23 11.64
N VAL A 71 6.62 -3.71 12.68
CA VAL A 71 7.16 -3.74 14.04
C VAL A 71 8.28 -4.77 14.16
N ASP A 72 8.08 -5.94 13.55
CA ASP A 72 9.05 -7.02 13.43
C ASP A 72 9.18 -7.45 11.97
N ALA A 73 10.36 -7.87 11.54
CA ALA A 73 10.56 -8.33 10.16
C ALA A 73 9.63 -9.54 9.84
N PRO A 74 8.80 -9.46 8.78
CA PRO A 74 8.05 -10.59 8.24
C PRO A 74 8.92 -11.81 7.99
N GLN A 75 8.39 -12.98 8.37
CA GLN A 75 9.01 -14.28 8.16
C GLN A 75 8.10 -15.16 7.32
N ALA A 76 8.68 -16.02 6.48
CA ALA A 76 7.90 -16.93 5.67
C ALA A 76 7.12 -17.91 6.58
N GLN A 77 5.89 -18.24 6.19
CA GLN A 77 5.03 -19.20 6.89
C GLN A 77 4.64 -18.81 8.33
N THR A 78 4.81 -17.54 8.72
CA THR A 78 4.27 -16.98 9.96
C THR A 78 3.15 -15.99 9.66
N PRO A 79 2.29 -15.65 10.63
CA PRO A 79 1.38 -14.52 10.49
C PRO A 79 2.13 -13.23 10.15
N THR A 80 1.50 -12.38 9.34
CA THR A 80 2.00 -11.05 9.02
C THR A 80 2.13 -10.22 10.31
N PRO A 81 3.32 -9.69 10.64
CA PRO A 81 3.50 -8.87 11.83
C PRO A 81 2.72 -7.55 11.74
N PRO A 82 2.38 -6.92 12.87
CA PRO A 82 1.81 -5.58 12.89
C PRO A 82 2.67 -4.55 12.17
N VAL A 83 2.04 -3.51 11.64
CA VAL A 83 2.70 -2.33 11.11
C VAL A 83 2.52 -1.15 12.05
N LYS A 84 3.56 -0.32 12.16
CA LYS A 84 3.50 1.01 12.74
C LYS A 84 3.32 2.01 11.61
N VAL A 85 2.29 2.85 11.71
CA VAL A 85 2.01 3.94 10.77
C VAL A 85 2.34 5.25 11.45
N VAL A 86 3.31 5.99 10.91
CA VAL A 86 3.55 7.41 11.24
C VAL A 86 2.60 8.25 10.39
N LEU A 87 1.81 9.08 11.08
CA LEU A 87 0.81 9.97 10.55
C LEU A 87 1.46 11.28 10.06
N PRO A 88 0.76 12.10 9.25
CA PRO A 88 1.30 13.38 8.76
C PRO A 88 1.62 14.40 9.86
N ASP A 89 1.03 14.26 11.04
CA ASP A 89 1.32 15.09 12.23
C ASP A 89 2.51 14.59 13.05
N GLY A 90 3.17 13.50 12.63
CA GLY A 90 4.31 12.89 13.28
C GLY A 90 3.96 11.89 14.39
N HIS A 91 2.69 11.76 14.78
CA HIS A 91 2.28 10.71 15.71
C HIS A 91 2.30 9.34 15.04
N SER A 92 2.40 8.28 15.84
CA SER A 92 2.40 6.92 15.31
C SER A 92 1.33 6.05 15.93
N VAL A 93 0.70 5.20 15.12
CA VAL A 93 -0.32 4.23 15.53
C VAL A 93 0.07 2.82 15.07
N SER A 94 -0.18 1.81 15.91
CA SER A 94 0.01 0.39 15.54
C SER A 94 -1.23 -0.14 14.85
N SER A 95 -1.08 -1.06 13.89
CA SER A 95 -2.19 -1.80 13.28
C SER A 95 -3.01 -2.63 14.27
N GLU A 96 -2.49 -2.88 15.46
CA GLU A 96 -3.21 -3.56 16.55
C GLU A 96 -4.05 -2.61 17.41
N ALA A 97 -3.93 -1.29 17.21
CA ALA A 97 -4.74 -0.34 17.95
C ALA A 97 -6.23 -0.56 17.61
N PRO A 98 -7.11 -0.77 18.60
CA PRO A 98 -8.53 -1.05 18.34
C PRO A 98 -9.25 0.04 17.55
N ASP A 99 -8.73 1.27 17.59
CA ASP A 99 -9.28 2.46 16.97
C ASP A 99 -8.48 2.93 15.74
N ILE A 100 -7.54 2.14 15.20
CA ILE A 100 -6.72 2.55 14.05
C ILE A 100 -7.59 3.01 12.86
N GLY A 101 -8.70 2.33 12.58
CA GLY A 101 -9.63 2.72 11.52
C GLY A 101 -10.17 4.13 11.73
N ASN A 102 -10.53 4.50 12.95
CA ASN A 102 -11.02 5.84 13.29
C ASN A 102 -9.91 6.89 13.17
N ILE A 103 -8.70 6.58 13.65
CA ILE A 103 -7.54 7.47 13.57
C ILE A 103 -7.19 7.78 12.11
N LEU A 104 -7.08 6.73 11.28
CA LEU A 104 -6.78 6.89 9.85
C LEU A 104 -7.91 7.62 9.12
N SER A 105 -9.16 7.31 9.44
CA SER A 105 -10.32 7.99 8.84
C SER A 105 -10.34 9.47 9.16
N HIS A 106 -10.05 9.84 10.41
CA HIS A 106 -9.94 11.24 10.83
C HIS A 106 -8.83 11.96 10.08
N GLN A 107 -7.64 11.35 9.97
CA GLN A 107 -6.53 11.95 9.24
C GLN A 107 -6.82 12.09 7.73
N LEU A 108 -7.57 11.16 7.14
CA LEU A 108 -7.91 11.18 5.72
C LEU A 108 -9.17 11.99 5.40
N GLY A 109 -9.97 12.36 6.41
CA GLY A 109 -11.29 12.99 6.23
C GLY A 109 -12.29 12.07 5.52
N ARG A 110 -12.10 10.75 5.60
CA ARG A 110 -12.87 9.74 4.87
C ARG A 110 -12.81 8.40 5.56
N ASP A 111 -13.96 7.74 5.68
CA ASP A 111 -14.06 6.44 6.36
C ASP A 111 -13.27 5.34 5.63
N VAL A 112 -12.32 4.77 6.36
CA VAL A 112 -11.47 3.69 5.89
C VAL A 112 -11.35 2.56 6.92
N GLN A 113 -11.10 1.35 6.43
CA GLN A 113 -10.71 0.21 7.24
C GLN A 113 -9.33 -0.29 6.81
N LEU A 114 -8.49 -0.68 7.76
CA LEU A 114 -7.23 -1.35 7.46
C LEU A 114 -7.50 -2.83 7.19
N LEU A 115 -7.08 -3.30 6.01
CA LEU A 115 -7.13 -4.70 5.62
C LEU A 115 -5.73 -5.31 5.67
N SER A 116 -5.65 -6.56 6.12
CA SER A 116 -4.44 -7.40 6.08
C SER A 116 -4.63 -8.64 5.18
N SER A 117 -5.71 -8.68 4.41
CA SER A 117 -6.01 -9.70 3.42
C SER A 117 -6.74 -9.07 2.23
N VAL A 118 -6.57 -9.65 1.04
CA VAL A 118 -7.18 -9.16 -0.19
C VAL A 118 -8.61 -9.71 -0.31
N PRO A 119 -9.65 -8.87 -0.46
CA PRO A 119 -10.99 -9.34 -0.76
C PRO A 119 -11.07 -10.06 -2.12
N GLU A 120 -11.93 -11.09 -2.26
CA GLU A 120 -12.02 -11.94 -3.47
C GLU A 120 -12.22 -11.16 -4.78
N SER A 121 -12.96 -10.05 -4.74
CA SER A 121 -13.25 -9.20 -5.91
C SER A 121 -12.76 -7.77 -5.70
N ALA A 122 -11.56 -7.64 -5.14
CA ALA A 122 -11.02 -6.34 -4.82
C ALA A 122 -10.71 -5.51 -6.09
N SER A 123 -11.02 -4.22 -5.99
CA SER A 123 -10.83 -3.24 -7.06
C SER A 123 -10.46 -1.89 -6.48
N LEU A 124 -9.99 -0.98 -7.32
CA LEU A 124 -9.59 0.36 -6.93
C LEU A 124 -9.99 1.39 -7.99
N ASP A 125 -10.07 2.65 -7.58
CA ASP A 125 -10.25 3.76 -8.52
C ASP A 125 -8.91 4.13 -9.17
N GLN A 126 -8.92 4.32 -10.49
CA GLN A 126 -7.82 4.89 -11.26
C GLN A 126 -8.29 6.17 -11.96
N TYR A 127 -7.65 7.28 -11.63
CA TYR A 127 -7.86 8.54 -12.31
C TYR A 127 -6.93 8.65 -13.52
N TRP A 128 -7.48 9.15 -14.62
CA TRP A 128 -6.81 9.38 -15.89
C TRP A 128 -6.73 10.90 -16.11
N PRO A 129 -5.54 11.51 -15.95
CA PRO A 129 -5.37 12.92 -16.27
C PRO A 129 -5.52 13.17 -17.77
N SER A 130 -5.78 14.41 -18.16
CA SER A 130 -5.76 14.75 -19.59
C SER A 130 -4.35 14.64 -20.18
N VAL A 131 -4.12 13.57 -20.94
CA VAL A 131 -2.85 13.28 -21.63
C VAL A 131 -3.16 12.89 -23.06
N GLU A 132 -2.68 13.69 -24.01
CA GLU A 132 -2.88 13.47 -25.45
C GLU A 132 -2.48 12.03 -25.86
N GLY A 133 -3.33 11.38 -26.66
CA GLY A 133 -3.09 10.02 -27.15
C GLY A 133 -3.48 8.88 -26.19
N THR A 134 -4.06 9.17 -25.02
CA THR A 134 -4.56 8.13 -24.08
C THR A 134 -6.08 7.93 -24.18
N ALA A 135 -6.54 6.72 -23.86
CA ALA A 135 -7.93 6.28 -24.06
C ALA A 135 -8.97 6.97 -23.15
N HIS A 136 -8.54 7.57 -22.04
CA HIS A 136 -9.39 8.23 -21.05
C HIS A 136 -8.84 9.62 -20.75
N GLN A 137 -9.73 10.61 -20.61
CA GLN A 137 -9.36 12.01 -20.37
C GLN A 137 -10.21 12.54 -19.22
N GLU A 138 -9.56 13.03 -18.15
CA GLU A 138 -10.23 13.55 -16.95
C GLU A 138 -11.29 12.59 -16.36
N ALA A 139 -11.04 11.28 -16.43
CA ALA A 139 -12.00 10.25 -16.03
C ALA A 139 -11.48 9.41 -14.86
N VAL A 140 -12.40 8.85 -14.07
CA VAL A 140 -12.08 7.82 -13.08
C VAL A 140 -12.68 6.50 -13.54
N THR A 141 -11.85 5.47 -13.67
CA THR A 141 -12.28 4.11 -13.99
C THR A 141 -12.07 3.19 -12.79
N GLN A 142 -12.87 2.14 -12.69
CA GLN A 142 -12.63 1.06 -11.74
C GLN A 142 -11.64 0.06 -12.36
N LEU A 143 -10.58 -0.25 -11.63
CA LEU A 143 -9.59 -1.27 -11.97
C LEU A 143 -9.77 -2.48 -11.05
N PHE A 144 -10.13 -3.63 -11.63
CA PHE A 144 -10.21 -4.90 -10.91
C PHE A 144 -8.82 -5.52 -10.76
N MET A 145 -8.53 -6.07 -9.58
CA MET A 145 -7.26 -6.73 -9.33
C MET A 145 -7.30 -8.18 -9.84
N PRO A 146 -6.19 -8.70 -10.41
CA PRO A 146 -6.11 -10.10 -10.79
C PRO A 146 -6.31 -11.04 -9.60
N PRO A 147 -6.85 -12.25 -9.82
CA PRO A 147 -6.90 -13.28 -8.78
C PRO A 147 -5.50 -13.60 -8.22
N GLY A 148 -5.40 -13.77 -6.90
CA GLY A 148 -4.13 -14.08 -6.23
C GLY A 148 -3.14 -12.92 -6.13
N THR A 149 -3.64 -11.67 -6.26
CA THR A 149 -2.90 -10.46 -5.91
C THR A 149 -2.66 -10.38 -4.41
#